data_AF-A0A947A052-F1
#
_entry.id   AF-A0A947A052-F1
#
_cell.length_a   1.000
_cell.length_b   1.000
_cell.length_c   1.000
_cell.angle_alpha   90.00
_cell.angle_beta   90.00
_cell.angle_gamma   90.00
#
_symmetry.space_group_name_H-M   'P 1'
#
loop_
_entity.id
_entity.type
_entity.pdbx_description
1 polymer ?
#
loop_
_entity_poly.entity_id
_entity_poly.type
_entity_poly.pdbx_seq_one_letter_code
_entity_poly.pdbx_strand_id
1 'polypeptide(L)'
;MFVDFKDLPDTSRIWIYQANRPFTEEELVEVHGFMKEFIEQWTAHGKDLQAGYEIRYRRFIILGLDQSHPSASGCSIDASVHFIQGLEKR
;
A
#
# COMPACT_ATOMS: atom_id res chain seq x y z
N MET A 1 1.74 9.06 -5.72
CA MET A 1 0.43 9.71 -5.95
C MET A 1 -0.68 8.74 -5.57
N PHE A 2 -1.55 9.14 -4.64
CA PHE A 2 -2.70 8.35 -4.24
C PHE A 2 -3.79 8.33 -5.32
N VAL A 3 -4.30 7.14 -5.62
CA VAL A 3 -5.46 6.88 -6.48
C VAL A 3 -6.44 6.01 -5.71
N ASP A 4 -7.73 6.27 -5.84
CA ASP A 4 -8.76 5.41 -5.26
C ASP A 4 -8.60 3.98 -5.80
N PHE A 5 -8.59 2.98 -4.90
CA PHE A 5 -8.24 1.60 -5.29
C PHE A 5 -9.15 1.02 -6.38
N LYS A 6 -10.43 1.40 -6.38
CA LYS A 6 -11.42 1.00 -7.38
C LYS A 6 -11.17 1.59 -8.79
N ASP A 7 -10.39 2.66 -8.87
CA ASP A 7 -10.10 3.38 -10.11
C ASP A 7 -8.76 2.91 -10.72
N LEU A 8 -8.05 2.00 -10.06
CA LEU A 8 -6.86 1.37 -10.60
C LEU A 8 -7.22 0.48 -11.80
N PRO A 9 -6.39 0.44 -12.86
CA PRO A 9 -6.59 -0.47 -14.00
C PRO A 9 -6.57 -1.94 -13.58
N ASP A 10 -7.28 -2.80 -14.30
CA ASP A 10 -7.29 -4.25 -14.08
C ASP A 10 -5.91 -4.91 -14.26
N THR A 11 -5.00 -4.23 -14.96
CA THR A 11 -3.60 -4.64 -15.14
C THR A 11 -2.70 -4.25 -13.97
N SER A 12 -3.25 -3.63 -12.92
CA SER A 12 -2.48 -3.19 -11.76
C SER A 12 -1.86 -4.35 -11.03
N ARG A 13 -0.63 -4.15 -10.55
CA ARG A 13 0.02 -5.14 -9.71
C ARG A 13 -0.47 -5.01 -8.27
N ILE A 14 -0.79 -6.17 -7.68
CA ILE A 14 -1.32 -6.25 -6.33
C ILE A 14 -0.32 -6.92 -5.39
N TRP A 15 -0.17 -6.37 -4.18
CA TRP A 15 0.46 -7.03 -3.05
C TRP A 15 -0.55 -7.15 -1.92
N ILE A 16 -0.64 -8.32 -1.31
CA ILE A 16 -1.58 -8.60 -0.21
C ILE A 16 -0.76 -9.01 1.00
N TYR A 17 -0.94 -8.26 2.09
CA TYR A 17 -0.34 -8.54 3.39
C TYR A 17 -1.44 -8.92 4.38
N GLN A 18 -1.25 -10.03 5.08
CA GLN A 18 -2.22 -10.55 6.04
C GLN A 18 -1.75 -10.30 7.46
N ALA A 19 -2.60 -9.68 8.28
CA ALA A 19 -2.39 -9.63 9.73
C ALA A 19 -2.72 -10.96 10.42
N ASN A 20 -1.99 -11.30 11.47
CA ASN A 20 -2.18 -12.52 12.26
C ASN A 20 -3.54 -12.55 12.99
N ARG A 21 -4.10 -11.38 13.33
CA ARG A 21 -5.46 -11.18 13.86
C ARG A 21 -6.18 -10.06 13.10
N PRO A 22 -7.51 -9.89 13.27
CA PRO A 22 -8.18 -8.72 12.76
C PRO A 22 -7.71 -7.45 13.50
N PHE A 23 -7.68 -6.33 12.78
CA PHE A 23 -7.50 -5.00 13.32
C PHE A 23 -8.73 -4.60 14.15
N THR A 24 -8.51 -3.86 15.23
CA THR A 24 -9.57 -3.11 15.91
C THR A 24 -9.97 -1.88 15.10
N GLU A 25 -11.06 -1.22 15.46
CA GLU A 25 -11.50 -0.01 14.75
C GLU A 25 -10.50 1.14 14.92
N GLU A 26 -9.87 1.25 16.11
CA GLU A 26 -8.82 2.23 16.38
C GLU A 26 -7.58 1.98 15.53
N GLU A 27 -7.15 0.72 15.45
CA GLU A 27 -6.01 0.31 14.61
C GLU A 27 -6.30 0.57 13.12
N LEU A 28 -7.53 0.37 12.65
CA LEU A 28 -7.90 0.67 11.27
C LEU A 28 -7.72 2.17 10.97
N VAL A 29 -8.15 3.05 11.87
CA VAL A 29 -7.98 4.50 11.70
C VAL A 29 -6.50 4.85 11.57
N GLU A 30 -5.65 4.29 12.43
CA GLU A 30 -4.21 4.53 12.39
C GLU A 30 -3.56 3.98 11.12
N VAL A 31 -3.86 2.73 10.75
CA VAL A 31 -3.33 2.08 9.55
C VAL A 31 -3.77 2.85 8.30
N HIS A 32 -5.02 3.32 8.21
CA HIS A 32 -5.47 4.16 7.10
C HIS A 32 -4.64 5.46 6.97
N GLY A 33 -4.29 6.09 8.10
CA GLY A 33 -3.40 7.25 8.13
C GLY A 33 -2.01 6.92 7.57
N PHE A 34 -1.36 5.90 8.13
CA PHE A 34 -0.01 5.48 7.72
C PHE A 34 0.04 5.03 6.26
N MET A 35 -0.97 4.30 5.79
CA MET A 35 -1.07 3.85 4.41
C MET A 35 -1.15 5.03 3.44
N LYS A 36 -1.96 6.05 3.77
CA LYS A 36 -2.10 7.24 2.93
C LYS A 36 -0.78 7.99 2.85
N GLU A 37 -0.13 8.23 3.99
CA GLU A 37 1.19 8.88 4.04
C GLU A 37 2.24 8.11 3.23
N PHE A 38 2.28 6.79 3.38
CA PHE A 38 3.21 5.93 2.64
C PHE A 38 2.98 6.03 1.13
N ILE A 39 1.75 5.89 0.64
CA ILE A 39 1.43 5.95 -0.80
C ILE A 39 1.77 7.32 -1.41
N GLU A 40 1.58 8.40 -0.66
CA GLU A 40 1.96 9.75 -1.08
C GLU A 40 3.48 9.89 -1.24
N GLN A 41 4.27 9.17 -0.43
CA GLN A 41 5.74 9.17 -0.47
C GLN A 41 6.33 8.04 -1.32
N TRP A 42 5.50 7.14 -1.85
CA TRP A 42 5.98 5.95 -2.54
C TRP A 42 6.42 6.30 -3.96
N THR A 43 7.73 6.16 -4.20
CA THR A 43 8.38 6.55 -5.45
C THR A 43 9.24 5.42 -6.02
N ALA A 44 9.44 5.42 -7.34
CA ALA A 44 10.41 4.60 -8.04
C ALA A 44 11.30 5.48 -8.92
N HIS A 45 12.62 5.40 -8.73
CA HIS A 45 13.60 6.24 -9.44
C HIS A 45 13.29 7.75 -9.33
N GLY A 46 12.80 8.19 -8.17
CA GLY A 46 12.44 9.59 -7.91
C GLY A 46 11.15 10.06 -8.61
N LYS A 47 10.40 9.14 -9.22
CA LYS A 47 9.07 9.43 -9.78
C LYS A 47 7.99 8.81 -8.90
N ASP A 48 6.92 9.55 -8.71
CA ASP A 48 5.76 9.08 -7.95
C ASP A 48 5.12 7.86 -8.62
N LEU A 49 4.76 6.88 -7.80
CA LEU A 49 3.98 5.74 -8.22
C LEU A 49 2.48 6.07 -8.13
N GLN A 50 1.71 5.68 -9.14
CA GLN A 50 0.25 5.78 -9.11
C GLN A 50 -0.32 4.55 -8.42
N ALA A 51 -0.63 4.71 -7.13
CA ALA A 51 -0.97 3.58 -6.29
C ALA A 51 -2.19 3.88 -5.42
N GLY A 52 -2.92 2.82 -5.11
CA GLY A 52 -4.05 2.83 -4.20
C GLY A 52 -3.89 1.73 -3.17
N TYR A 53 -4.71 1.77 -2.13
CA TYR A 53 -4.77 0.70 -1.17
C TYR A 53 -6.19 0.43 -0.69
N GLU A 54 -6.40 -0.77 -0.17
CA GLU A 54 -7.64 -1.14 0.49
C GLU A 54 -7.36 -2.04 1.69
N ILE A 55 -8.18 -1.96 2.74
CA ILE A 55 -8.15 -2.89 3.86
C ILE A 55 -9.43 -3.71 3.85
N ARG A 56 -9.31 -5.03 3.64
CA ARG A 56 -10.46 -5.95 3.55
C ARG A 56 -10.53 -6.85 4.77
N TYR A 57 -11.77 -7.13 5.19
CA TYR A 57 -12.09 -8.02 6.32
C TYR A 57 -11.40 -7.66 7.62
N ARG A 58 -11.01 -6.38 7.77
CA ARG A 58 -10.18 -5.85 8.87
C ARG A 58 -8.92 -6.69 9.08
N ARG A 59 -8.31 -7.24 8.02
CA ARG A 59 -7.19 -8.17 8.16
C ARG A 59 -6.19 -8.10 7.02
N PHE A 60 -6.65 -7.83 5.81
CA PHE A 60 -5.81 -7.82 4.63
C PHE A 60 -5.54 -6.39 4.21
N ILE A 61 -4.27 -6.00 4.21
CA ILE A 61 -3.82 -4.76 3.59
C ILE A 61 -3.49 -5.10 2.13
N ILE A 62 -4.17 -4.44 1.21
CA ILE A 62 -4.03 -4.65 -0.23
C ILE A 62 -3.43 -3.39 -0.82
N LEU A 63 -2.25 -3.50 -1.42
CA LEU A 63 -1.61 -2.44 -2.20
C LEU A 63 -1.84 -2.72 -3.68
N GLY A 64 -2.27 -1.70 -4.41
CA GLY A 64 -2.41 -1.75 -5.86
C GLY A 64 -1.56 -0.66 -6.51
N LEU A 65 -0.91 -1.01 -7.62
CA LEU A 65 -0.06 -0.11 -8.37
C LEU A 65 -0.38 -0.19 -9.86
N ASP A 66 -0.70 0.94 -10.48
CA ASP A 66 -0.70 1.04 -11.93
C ASP A 66 0.74 0.89 -12.44
N GLN A 67 0.98 -0.15 -13.24
CA GLN A 67 2.29 -0.44 -13.81
C GLN A 67 2.56 0.29 -15.12
N SER A 68 1.59 1.06 -15.64
CA SER A 68 1.74 1.73 -16.93
C SER A 68 2.92 2.71 -16.89
N HIS A 69 2.98 3.62 -15.91
CA HIS A 69 4.05 4.63 -15.81
C HIS A 69 4.13 5.25 -14.39
N PRO A 70 5.26 5.18 -13.66
CA PRO A 70 6.34 4.20 -13.71
C PRO A 70 5.96 2.90 -12.97
N SER A 71 6.59 1.77 -13.34
CA SER A 71 6.45 0.53 -12.59
C SER A 71 7.31 0.54 -11.31
N ALA A 72 6.93 -0.26 -10.32
CA ALA A 72 7.76 -0.48 -9.13
C ALA A 72 9.15 -1.03 -9.50
N SER A 73 10.19 -0.40 -8.96
CA SER A 73 11.56 -0.92 -8.93
C SER A 73 11.79 -1.83 -7.72
N GLY A 74 12.88 -2.61 -7.69
CA GLY A 74 13.26 -3.41 -6.52
C GLY A 74 13.29 -2.60 -5.22
N CYS A 75 13.94 -1.44 -5.22
CA CYS A 75 13.98 -0.55 -4.06
C CYS A 75 12.59 -0.07 -3.61
N SER A 76 11.69 0.22 -4.55
CA SER A 76 10.32 0.63 -4.20
C SER A 76 9.50 -0.53 -3.62
N ILE A 77 9.74 -1.76 -4.06
CA ILE A 77 9.11 -2.96 -3.48
C ILE A 77 9.66 -3.16 -2.06
N ASP A 78 10.97 -3.08 -1.88
CA ASP A 78 11.60 -3.19 -0.56
C ASP A 78 11.07 -2.12 0.41
N ALA A 79 10.85 -0.89 -0.06
CA ALA A 79 10.24 0.17 0.73
C ALA A 79 8.82 -0.22 1.20
N SER A 80 8.00 -0.83 0.34
CA SER A 80 6.67 -1.32 0.71
C SER A 80 6.73 -2.43 1.76
N VAL A 81 7.68 -3.36 1.62
CA VAL A 81 7.87 -4.46 2.60
C VAL A 81 8.34 -3.89 3.94
N HIS A 82 9.29 -2.96 3.91
CA HIS A 82 9.80 -2.32 5.13
C HIS A 82 8.72 -1.52 5.85
N PHE A 83 7.88 -0.81 5.11
CA PHE A 83 6.72 -0.11 5.66
C PHE A 83 5.77 -1.07 6.39
N ILE A 84 5.40 -2.21 5.78
CA ILE A 84 4.54 -3.22 6.42
C ILE A 84 5.18 -3.81 7.67
N GLN A 85 6.49 -4.12 7.63
CA GLN A 85 7.24 -4.56 8.82
C GLN A 85 7.28 -3.49 9.92
N GLY A 86 7.23 -2.21 9.55
CA GLY A 86 7.11 -1.10 10.48
C GLY A 86 5.74 -1.06 11.17
N LEU A 87 4.67 -1.37 10.44
CA LEU A 87 3.32 -1.52 11.02
C LEU A 87 3.24 -2.70 11.98
N GLU A 88 3.88 -3.83 11.67
CA GLU A 88 3.88 -5.03 12.52
C GLU A 88 4.49 -4.81 13.92
N LYS A 89 5.45 -3.89 14.04
CA LYS A 89 6.19 -3.63 15.28
C LYS A 89 5.52 -2.62 16.21
N ARG A 90 4.38 -2.07 15.82
CA ARG A 90 3.60 -1.11 16.61
C ARG A 90 2.59 -1.84 17.46
#